data_AF-A0A6P1V9N6-F1
#
_entry.id   AF-A0A6P1V9N6-F1
#
_cell.length_a   1.000
_cell.length_b   1.000
_cell.length_c   1.000
_cell.angle_alpha   90.00
_cell.angle_beta   90.00
_cell.angle_gamma   90.00
#
_symmetry.space_group_name_H-M   'P 1'
#
loop_
_entity.id
_entity.type
_entity.pdbx_description
1 polymer ?
#
loop_
_entity_poly.entity_id
_entity_poly.type
_entity_poly.pdbx_seq_one_letter_code
_entity_poly.pdbx_strand_id
1 'polypeptide(L)' 'MTPIILAPSTVAVKPRRHTRINRADIPAPEIDPTLKAFGRHIAKSIRKGRSVHIPAMNNVAFGQVLRSLELKRAFN' A
#
# COMPACT_ATOMS: atom_id res chain seq x y z
N MET A 1 -17.65 34.11 -31.83
CA MET A 1 -16.90 34.36 -30.58
C MET A 1 -16.92 33.08 -29.75
N THR A 2 -15.93 32.21 -29.93
CA THR A 2 -15.77 30.97 -29.17
C THR A 2 -15.10 31.29 -27.82
N PRO A 3 -15.62 30.81 -26.68
CA PRO A 3 -14.99 31.07 -25.39
C PRO A 3 -13.68 30.28 -25.29
N ILE A 4 -12.59 30.99 -24.98
CA ILE A 4 -11.29 30.39 -24.64
C ILE A 4 -11.39 29.89 -23.20
N ILE A 5 -11.37 28.58 -23.01
CA ILE A 5 -11.31 27.96 -21.68
C ILE A 5 -9.84 27.98 -21.22
N LEU A 6 -9.49 28.93 -20.35
CA LEU A 6 -8.19 28.95 -19.69
C LEU A 6 -8.22 27.99 -18.49
N ALA A 7 -7.32 26.99 -18.50
CA ALA A 7 -7.20 26.03 -17.41
C ALA A 7 -6.77 26.73 -16.10
N PRO A 8 -7.38 26.38 -14.95
CA PRO A 8 -7.03 27.01 -13.69
C PRO A 8 -5.62 26.58 -13.27
N SER A 9 -4.74 27.58 -13.16
CA SER A 9 -3.79 27.67 -12.06
C SER A 9 -2.61 26.70 -12.03
N THR A 10 -1.78 26.68 -13.07
CA THR A 10 -0.41 26.13 -12.99
C THR A 10 0.52 26.94 -12.08
N VAL A 11 0.10 28.15 -11.66
CA VAL A 11 0.96 29.14 -10.96
C VAL A 11 0.69 29.29 -9.46
N ALA A 12 -0.30 28.60 -8.86
CA ALA A 12 -0.75 28.91 -7.50
C ALA A 12 -0.85 27.72 -6.52
N VAL A 13 -0.22 26.57 -6.82
CA VAL A 13 -0.11 25.47 -5.84
C VAL A 13 1.36 25.27 -5.48
N LYS A 14 1.75 25.70 -4.29
CA LYS A 14 3.08 25.40 -3.73
C LYS A 14 3.23 23.88 -3.72
N PRO A 15 4.27 23.29 -4.35
CA PRO A 15 4.46 21.85 -4.34
C PRO A 15 4.68 21.38 -2.91
N ARG A 16 3.63 20.84 -2.29
CA ARG A 16 3.70 20.24 -0.95
C ARG A 16 4.40 18.90 -1.07
N ARG A 17 5.73 18.91 -0.96
CA ARG A 17 6.53 17.69 -0.91
C ARG A 17 6.30 17.01 0.44
N HIS A 18 5.51 15.94 0.45
CA HIS A 18 5.36 15.12 1.64
C HIS A 18 6.60 14.24 1.80
N THR A 19 7.34 14.41 2.90
CA THR A 19 8.55 13.63 3.17
C THR A 19 8.16 12.18 3.41
N ARG A 20 8.65 11.27 2.57
CA ARG A 20 8.48 9.83 2.81
C ARG A 20 9.41 9.42 3.94
N ILE A 21 8.84 8.77 4.96
CA ILE A 21 9.63 8.17 6.05
C ILE A 21 10.02 6.77 5.60
N ASN A 22 11.30 6.56 5.34
CA ASN A 22 11.84 5.23 5.11
C ASN A 22 11.96 4.53 6.46
N ARG A 23 11.26 3.40 6.61
CA ARG A 23 11.39 2.54 7.79
C ARG A 23 12.26 1.34 7.43
N ALA A 24 12.97 0.81 8.42
CA ALA A 24 13.69 -0.43 8.25
C ALA A 24 12.71 -1.57 7.93
N ASP A 25 13.15 -2.47 7.07
CA ASP A 25 12.39 -3.65 6.69
C ASP A 25 12.30 -4.64 7.86
N ILE A 26 11.12 -5.23 8.02
CA ILE A 26 10.92 -6.33 8.98
C ILE A 26 11.48 -7.61 8.34
N PRO A 27 12.40 -8.32 9.00
CA PRO A 27 12.94 -9.57 8.48
C PRO A 27 11.86 -10.67 8.49
N ALA A 28 11.91 -11.56 7.50
CA ALA A 28 10.88 -12.57 7.28
C ALA A 28 10.53 -13.48 8.48
N PRO A 29 11.48 -13.85 9.37
CA PRO A 29 11.19 -14.66 10.55
C PRO A 29 10.45 -13.89 11.67
N GLU A 30 10.58 -12.57 11.70
CA GLU A 30 9.96 -11.71 12.73
C GLU A 30 8.51 -11.33 12.40
N ILE A 31 8.04 -11.67 11.19
CA ILE A 31 6.65 -11.46 10.81
C ILE A 31 5.77 -12.43 11.57
N ASP A 32 4.78 -11.89 12.28
CA ASP A 32 3.80 -12.69 12.99
C ASP A 32 3.15 -13.74 12.04
N PRO A 33 3.11 -15.03 12.42
CA PRO A 33 2.59 -16.09 11.57
C PRO A 33 1.13 -15.87 11.13
N THR A 34 0.32 -15.27 12.00
CA THR A 34 -1.09 -14.96 11.74
C THR A 34 -1.22 -13.89 10.66
N LEU A 35 -0.43 -12.82 10.75
CA LEU A 35 -0.40 -11.75 9.74
C LEU A 35 0.20 -12.23 8.42
N LYS A 36 1.20 -13.12 8.47
CA LYS A 36 1.75 -13.80 7.29
C LYS A 36 0.70 -14.68 6.61
N ALA A 37 -0.11 -15.41 7.37
CA ALA A 37 -1.22 -16.21 6.83
C ALA A 37 -2.30 -15.33 6.19
N PHE A 38 -2.59 -14.16 6.78
CA PHE A 38 -3.50 -13.19 6.22
C PHE A 38 -2.99 -12.60 4.89
N GLY A 39 -1.72 -12.24 4.81
CA GLY A 39 -1.08 -11.83 3.55
C GLY A 39 -1.21 -12.90 2.46
N ARG A 40 -1.01 -14.19 2.80
CA ARG A 40 -1.24 -15.31 1.87
C ARG A 40 -2.69 -15.41 1.43
N HIS A 41 -3.64 -15.21 2.34
CA HIS A 41 -5.06 -15.18 2.00
C HIS A 41 -5.37 -14.06 1.00
N ILE A 42 -4.88 -12.84 1.23
CA ILE A 42 -5.03 -11.70 0.32
C ILE A 42 -4.49 -12.04 -1.07
N ALA A 43 -3.25 -12.50 -1.15
CA ALA A 43 -2.61 -12.85 -2.43
C ALA A 43 -3.41 -13.94 -3.19
N LYS A 44 -3.93 -14.95 -2.48
CA LYS A 44 -4.75 -16.02 -3.07
C LYS A 44 -6.10 -15.49 -3.57
N SER A 45 -6.74 -14.59 -2.84
CA SER A 45 -8.03 -13.99 -3.21
C SER A 45 -7.88 -13.06 -4.42
N ILE A 46 -6.85 -12.22 -4.45
CA ILE A 46 -6.56 -11.34 -5.61
C ILE A 46 -6.28 -12.17 -6.86
N ARG A 47 -5.50 -13.27 -6.76
CA ARG A 47 -5.28 -14.18 -7.89
C ARG A 47 -6.56 -14.81 -8.43
N LYS A 48 -7.61 -14.90 -7.60
CA LYS A 48 -8.95 -15.38 -7.98
C LYS A 48 -9.89 -14.24 -8.42
N GLY A 49 -9.41 -13.01 -8.53
CA GLY A 49 -10.23 -11.83 -8.86
C GLY A 49 -11.19 -11.40 -7.75
N ARG A 50 -10.96 -11.80 -6.49
CA ARG A 50 -11.83 -11.48 -5.36
C ARG A 50 -11.23 -10.38 -4.50
N SER A 51 -12.07 -9.41 -4.11
CA SER A 51 -11.72 -8.41 -3.10
C SER A 51 -11.63 -9.03 -1.70
N VAL A 52 -10.84 -8.41 -0.82
CA VAL A 52 -10.67 -8.84 0.57
C VAL A 52 -10.94 -7.68 1.50
N HIS A 53 -11.74 -7.91 2.53
CA HIS A 53 -11.98 -6.93 3.59
C HIS A 53 -10.75 -6.79 4.49
N ILE A 54 -10.27 -5.56 4.67
CA ILE A 54 -9.15 -5.25 5.57
C ILE A 54 -9.72 -4.75 6.90
N PRO A 55 -9.57 -5.50 8.00
CA PRO A 55 -10.07 -5.05 9.30
C PRO A 55 -9.24 -3.88 9.84
N ALA A 56 -9.82 -3.15 10.80
CA ALA A 56 -9.08 -2.16 11.55
C ALA A 56 -7.94 -2.84 12.33
N MET A 57 -6.72 -2.34 12.14
CA MET A 57 -5.53 -2.86 12.80
C MET A 57 -4.53 -1.72 13.04
N ASN A 58 -3.60 -1.93 13.97
CA ASN A 58 -2.55 -0.95 14.24
C ASN A 58 -1.52 -0.89 13.11
N ASN A 59 -0.74 0.19 13.06
CA ASN A 59 0.25 0.41 11.99
C ASN A 59 1.36 -0.67 11.94
N VAL A 60 1.68 -1.28 13.08
CA VAL A 60 2.70 -2.33 13.16
C VAL A 60 2.20 -3.61 12.50
N ALA A 61 0.99 -4.06 12.85
CA ALA A 61 0.35 -5.21 12.25
C ALA A 61 0.12 -5.00 10.75
N PHE A 62 -0.34 -3.81 10.36
CA PHE A 62 -0.50 -3.48 8.95
C PHE A 62 0.83 -3.51 8.19
N GLY A 63 1.89 -2.97 8.78
CA GLY A 63 3.25 -3.03 8.23
C GLY A 63 3.74 -4.47 8.02
N GLN A 64 3.48 -5.37 8.96
CA GLN A 64 3.81 -6.79 8.83
C GLN A 64 3.02 -7.47 7.70
N VAL A 65 1.73 -7.17 7.54
CA VAL A 65 0.92 -7.67 6.41
C VAL A 65 1.49 -7.17 5.09
N LEU A 66 1.78 -5.87 4.96
CA LEU A 66 2.37 -5.31 3.75
C LEU A 66 3.73 -5.94 3.42
N ARG A 67 4.58 -6.13 4.44
CA ARG A 67 5.87 -6.81 4.27
C ARG A 67 5.69 -8.26 3.79
N SER A 68 4.71 -8.98 4.34
CA SER A 68 4.42 -10.35 3.90
C SER A 68 3.97 -10.43 2.43
N LEU A 69 3.22 -9.43 1.95
CA LEU A 69 2.79 -9.32 0.56
C LEU A 69 3.94 -8.99 -0.38
N GLU A 70 4.83 -8.09 0.04
CA GLU A 70 6.05 -7.74 -0.70
C GLU A 70 6.95 -8.96 -0.87
N LEU A 71 7.23 -9.68 0.22
CA LEU A 71 8.00 -10.92 0.18
C LEU A 71 7.35 -11.95 -0.73
N LYS A 72 6.02 -12.11 -0.69
CA LYS A 72 5.32 -13.07 -1.56
C LYS A 72 5.34 -12.64 -3.04
N ARG A 73 5.29 -11.33 -3.30
CA ARG A 73 5.33 -10.75 -4.66
C ARG A 73 6.73 -10.88 -5.28
N ALA A 74 7.79 -10.87 -4.48
CA ALA A 74 9.16 -11.10 -4.94
C ALA A 74 9.44 -12.56 -5.40
N PHE A 75 8.55 -13.51 -5.10
CA PHE A 75 8.64 -14.92 -5.49
C PHE A 75 7.51 -15.36 -6.44
N ASN A 76 6.91 -14.42 -7.19
CA ASN A 76 5.88 -14.71 -8.19
C ASN A 76 6.45 -14.55 -9.59
#